data_AF-A0A423SA93-F1
#
_entry.id   AF-A0A423SA93-F1
#
_cell.length_a   1.000
_cell.length_b   1.000
_cell.length_c   1.000
_cell.angle_alpha   90.00
_cell.angle_beta   90.00
_cell.angle_gamma   90.00
#
_symmetry.space_group_name_H-M   'P 1'
#
loop_
_entity.id
_entity.type
_entity.pdbx_description
1 polymer ?
#
loop_
_entity_poly.entity_id
_entity_poly.type
_entity_poly.pdbx_seq_one_letter_code
_entity_poly.pdbx_strand_id
1 'polypeptide(L)'
;MNRLSNRIFGEVVRPTSVQSQRVVKMFAEKPLDLRPEITDYYPRHIETNSLMSLLRKVGKGGKKEGRKGEGEGEGEKEGGREEERREEKGGREYGLYRDEHQDFKEEMKRLRKLRGKGKPKKGEGKRAKK
;
A
#
# COMPACT_ATOMS: atom_id res chain seq x y z
N MET A 1 -5.24 -58.56 10.50
CA MET A 1 -5.94 -58.28 11.76
C MET A 1 -5.91 -56.76 11.99
N ASN A 2 -6.57 -55.99 11.11
CA ASN A 2 -6.25 -54.56 10.94
C ASN A 2 -7.32 -53.62 11.52
N ARG A 3 -8.41 -54.17 12.06
CA ARG A 3 -9.50 -53.35 12.61
C ARG A 3 -9.12 -52.66 13.92
N LEU A 4 -8.39 -53.34 14.79
CA LEU A 4 -7.97 -52.80 16.08
C LEU A 4 -6.91 -51.72 15.92
N SER A 5 -5.88 -51.96 15.09
CA SER A 5 -4.86 -50.95 14.76
C SER A 5 -5.49 -49.68 14.19
N ASN A 6 -6.39 -49.80 13.21
CA ASN A 6 -7.01 -48.64 12.58
C ASN A 6 -7.86 -47.84 13.57
N ARG A 7 -8.50 -48.51 14.54
CA ARG A 7 -9.25 -47.83 15.60
C ARG A 7 -8.35 -47.13 16.61
N ILE A 8 -7.19 -47.72 16.93
CA ILE A 8 -6.20 -47.12 17.84
C ILE A 8 -5.58 -45.86 17.21
N PHE A 9 -5.24 -45.91 15.93
CA PHE A 9 -4.55 -44.81 15.22
C PHE A 9 -5.49 -43.84 14.48
N GLY A 10 -6.82 -44.01 14.58
CA GLY A 10 -7.80 -43.13 13.94
C GLY A 10 -7.90 -43.27 12.42
N GLU A 11 -7.42 -44.36 11.85
CA GLU A 11 -7.56 -44.69 10.44
C GLU A 11 -8.94 -45.29 10.13
N VAL A 12 -9.22 -45.53 8.84
CA VAL A 12 -10.53 -46.04 8.38
C VAL A 12 -10.77 -47.48 8.91
N VAL A 13 -11.79 -47.65 9.77
CA VAL A 13 -12.11 -48.94 10.42
C VAL A 13 -13.07 -49.81 9.59
N ARG A 14 -14.04 -49.19 8.91
CA ARG A 14 -15.00 -49.91 8.07
C ARG A 14 -14.38 -50.15 6.69
N PRO A 15 -14.53 -51.34 6.09
CA PRO A 15 -14.07 -51.54 4.72
C PRO A 15 -14.85 -50.60 3.79
N THR A 16 -14.16 -49.64 3.19
CA THR A 16 -14.72 -48.66 2.24
C THR A 16 -14.17 -48.90 0.84
N SER A 17 -14.95 -48.56 -0.19
CA SER A 17 -14.50 -48.66 -1.58
C SER A 17 -13.34 -47.71 -1.87
N VAL A 18 -12.56 -48.02 -2.91
CA VAL A 18 -11.43 -47.19 -3.37
C VAL A 18 -11.88 -45.77 -3.74
N GLN A 19 -13.08 -45.64 -4.34
CA GLN A 19 -13.66 -44.33 -4.68
C GLN A 19 -13.97 -43.50 -3.43
N SER A 20 -14.54 -44.13 -2.39
CA SER A 20 -14.87 -43.45 -1.14
C SER A 20 -13.63 -43.01 -0.34
N GLN A 21 -12.49 -43.69 -0.50
CA GLN A 21 -11.23 -43.26 0.11
C GLN A 21 -10.72 -41.91 -0.42
N ARG A 22 -11.19 -41.43 -1.58
CA ARG A 22 -10.87 -40.09 -2.11
C ARG A 22 -11.28 -38.99 -1.14
N VAL A 23 -12.41 -39.16 -0.43
CA VAL A 23 -12.91 -38.18 0.54
C VAL A 23 -11.95 -38.07 1.72
N VAL A 24 -11.43 -39.20 2.21
CA VAL A 24 -10.43 -39.22 3.29
C VAL A 24 -9.18 -38.45 2.87
N LYS A 25 -8.69 -38.65 1.64
CA LYS A 25 -7.54 -37.91 1.10
C LYS A 25 -7.82 -36.42 0.95
N MET A 26 -9.01 -36.06 0.45
CA MET A 26 -9.44 -34.66 0.27
C MET A 26 -9.47 -33.88 1.58
N PHE A 27 -9.86 -34.51 2.69
CA PHE A 27 -9.89 -33.89 4.01
C PHE A 27 -8.60 -34.07 4.82
N ALA A 28 -7.75 -35.03 4.44
CA ALA A 28 -6.42 -35.19 5.04
C ALA A 28 -5.46 -34.07 4.59
N GLU A 29 -5.58 -33.62 3.34
CA GLU A 29 -4.78 -32.52 2.80
C GLU A 29 -5.48 -31.17 2.94
N LYS A 30 -4.71 -30.08 2.93
CA LYS A 30 -5.27 -28.74 2.77
C LYS A 30 -5.85 -28.58 1.35
N PRO A 31 -7.04 -27.97 1.21
CA PRO A 31 -7.61 -27.68 -0.10
C PRO A 31 -6.69 -26.74 -0.88
N LEU A 32 -6.76 -26.81 -2.21
CA LEU A 32 -5.87 -26.06 -3.11
C LEU A 32 -5.89 -24.55 -2.80
N ASP A 33 -7.07 -23.99 -2.57
CA ASP A 33 -7.25 -22.55 -2.35
C ASP A 33 -6.68 -22.04 -1.02
N LEU A 34 -6.25 -22.94 -0.13
CA LEU A 34 -5.59 -22.60 1.14
C LEU A 34 -4.10 -22.93 1.13
N ARG A 35 -3.56 -23.43 0.02
CA ARG A 35 -2.13 -23.69 -0.09
C ARG A 35 -1.41 -22.34 -0.20
N PRO A 36 -0.39 -22.09 0.64
CA PRO A 36 0.32 -20.80 0.64
C PRO A 36 0.98 -20.51 -0.71
N GLU A 37 1.37 -21.55 -1.45
CA GLU A 37 1.89 -21.45 -2.81
C GLU A 37 0.89 -20.79 -3.80
N ILE A 38 -0.41 -20.98 -3.55
CA ILE A 38 -1.50 -20.45 -4.38
C ILE A 38 -1.98 -19.11 -3.83
N THR A 39 -2.24 -19.01 -2.52
CA THR A 39 -2.77 -17.79 -1.91
C THR A 39 -1.76 -16.66 -1.90
N ASP A 40 -0.51 -16.96 -1.57
CA ASP A 40 0.55 -15.98 -1.35
C ASP A 40 1.44 -15.88 -2.60
N TYR A 41 0.84 -16.11 -3.78
CA TYR A 41 1.54 -16.09 -5.06
C TYR A 41 2.20 -14.74 -5.36
N TYR A 42 1.51 -13.63 -5.06
CA TYR A 42 2.06 -12.29 -5.24
C TYR A 42 2.66 -11.74 -3.95
N PRO A 43 3.84 -11.10 -4.00
CA PRO A 43 4.38 -10.40 -2.85
C PRO A 43 3.49 -9.22 -2.45
N ARG A 44 3.56 -8.85 -1.17
CA ARG A 44 2.79 -7.73 -0.58
C ARG A 44 3.32 -6.36 -1.02
N HIS A 45 3.12 -6.04 -2.30
CA HIS A 45 3.66 -4.85 -2.95
C HIS A 45 3.13 -3.52 -2.37
N ILE A 46 1.92 -3.51 -1.80
CA ILE A 46 1.37 -2.31 -1.15
C ILE A 46 2.19 -1.94 0.08
N GLU A 47 2.56 -2.94 0.88
CA GLU A 47 3.38 -2.78 2.09
C GLU A 47 4.78 -2.30 1.71
N THR A 48 5.41 -2.96 0.72
CA THR A 48 6.75 -2.57 0.27
C THR A 48 6.76 -1.16 -0.31
N ASN A 49 5.80 -0.80 -1.16
CA ASN A 49 5.69 0.54 -1.72
C ASN A 49 5.45 1.61 -0.64
N SER A 50 4.61 1.30 0.36
CA SER A 50 4.34 2.21 1.48
C SER A 50 5.59 2.42 2.33
N LEU A 51 6.30 1.33 2.63
CA LEU A 51 7.57 1.36 3.35
C LEU A 51 8.63 2.20 2.61
N MET A 52 8.86 1.94 1.32
CA MET A 52 9.85 2.68 0.52
C MET A 52 9.48 4.16 0.38
N SER A 53 8.18 4.48 0.23
CA SER A 53 7.69 5.85 0.24
C SER A 53 7.91 6.54 1.58
N LEU A 54 7.68 5.83 2.69
CA LEU A 54 7.92 6.36 4.03
C LEU A 54 9.41 6.63 4.25
N LEU A 55 10.29 5.70 3.90
CA LEU A 55 11.74 5.86 4.02
C LEU A 55 12.28 7.05 3.20
N ARG A 56 11.70 7.30 2.02
CA ARG A 56 11.99 8.49 1.21
C ARG A 56 11.57 9.78 1.92
N LYS A 57 10.47 9.76 2.68
CA LYS A 57 9.93 10.92 3.40
C LYS A 57 10.63 11.18 4.72
N VAL A 58 11.05 10.15 5.47
CA VAL A 58 11.58 10.29 6.85
C VAL A 58 12.79 11.24 6.94
N GLY A 59 13.63 11.33 5.90
CA GLY A 59 14.72 12.34 5.89
C GLY A 59 14.24 13.75 5.53
N LYS A 60 13.17 13.90 4.73
CA LYS A 60 12.56 15.20 4.45
C LYS A 60 11.75 15.61 5.69
N GLY A 61 12.38 16.35 6.61
CA GLY A 61 11.82 16.82 7.88
C GLY A 61 10.29 16.94 7.90
N GLY A 62 9.66 16.15 8.77
CA GLY A 62 8.21 15.99 8.79
C GLY A 62 7.48 17.30 9.10
N LYS A 63 6.60 17.71 8.19
CA LYS A 63 5.40 18.48 8.56
C LYS A 63 4.20 17.54 8.52
N LYS A 64 3.60 17.30 9.69
CA LYS A 64 2.28 16.69 9.84
C LYS A 64 1.21 17.67 9.33
N GLU A 65 0.33 17.13 8.49
CA GLU A 65 -1.13 17.33 8.49
C GLU A 65 -1.66 18.76 8.57
N GLY A 66 -1.85 19.39 7.40
CA GLY A 66 -2.92 20.36 7.20
C GLY A 66 -4.24 19.61 7.01
N ARG A 67 -5.04 19.50 8.07
CA ARG A 67 -6.45 19.11 8.02
C ARG A 67 -7.16 20.06 7.04
N LYS A 68 -7.77 19.53 5.98
CA LYS A 68 -8.66 20.32 5.12
C LYS A 68 -9.86 20.74 5.96
N GLY A 69 -9.86 21.99 6.41
CA GLY A 69 -11.07 22.67 6.87
C GLY A 69 -11.87 23.09 5.63
N GLU A 70 -13.05 22.53 5.49
CA GLU A 70 -14.16 23.17 4.79
C GLU A 70 -14.66 24.29 5.71
N GLY A 71 -14.82 25.50 5.18
CA GLY A 71 -15.25 26.65 5.96
C GLY A 71 -15.11 27.94 5.15
N GLU A 72 -16.23 28.34 4.53
CA GLU A 72 -16.46 29.67 3.96
C GLU A 72 -16.35 30.74 5.06
N GLY A 73 -15.83 31.92 4.71
CA GLY A 73 -15.76 33.05 5.63
C GLY A 73 -14.90 34.19 5.08
N GLU A 74 -15.56 35.19 4.50
CA GLU A 74 -15.00 36.50 4.21
C GLU A 74 -14.65 37.22 5.52
N GLY A 75 -13.52 37.94 5.57
CA GLY A 75 -13.14 38.73 6.75
C GLY A 75 -11.70 39.24 6.73
N GLU A 76 -11.57 40.48 6.28
CA GLU A 76 -10.67 41.60 6.64
C GLU A 76 -9.24 41.40 7.19
N LYS A 77 -8.41 42.38 6.82
CA LYS A 77 -6.95 42.52 7.04
C LYS A 77 -6.60 42.81 8.49
N GLU A 78 -5.46 42.30 8.96
CA GLU A 78 -4.54 43.10 9.79
C GLU A 78 -3.11 42.56 9.78
N GLY A 79 -2.15 43.49 9.75
CA GLY A 79 -0.72 43.21 9.70
C GLY A 79 -0.15 42.85 11.06
N GLY A 80 0.64 41.78 11.09
CA GLY A 80 1.52 41.44 12.20
C GLY A 80 2.87 41.01 11.62
N ARG A 81 3.95 41.60 12.12
CA ARG A 81 5.34 41.30 11.76
C ARG A 81 5.59 39.79 11.85
N GLU A 82 5.78 39.15 10.70
CA GLU A 82 6.27 37.77 10.64
C GLU A 82 7.72 37.78 11.15
N GLU A 83 7.86 37.49 12.44
CA GLU A 83 9.13 37.20 13.08
C GLU A 83 9.74 36.01 12.35
N GLU A 84 10.75 36.30 11.52
CA GLU A 84 11.52 35.37 10.69
C GLU A 84 12.31 34.42 11.60
N ARG A 85 11.60 33.49 12.25
CA ARG A 85 12.21 32.37 12.97
C ARG A 85 12.79 31.47 11.91
N ARG A 86 14.04 31.73 11.55
CA ARG A 86 14.89 30.82 10.78
C ARG A 86 14.97 29.51 11.56
N GLU A 87 13.99 28.63 11.30
CA GLU A 87 14.05 27.23 11.68
C GLU A 87 15.22 26.64 10.93
N GLU A 88 16.33 26.55 11.64
CA GLU A 88 17.56 25.88 11.23
C GLU A 88 17.17 24.48 10.75
N LYS A 89 17.20 24.28 9.44
CA LYS A 89 16.84 23.03 8.76
C LYS A 89 17.85 21.96 9.14
N GLY A 90 17.63 21.33 10.30
CA GLY A 90 18.39 20.21 10.80
C GLY A 90 18.50 19.12 9.74
N GLY A 91 19.74 18.89 9.31
CA GLY A 91 20.07 18.21 8.07
C GLY A 91 19.51 16.80 8.00
N ARG A 92 18.72 16.58 6.95
CA ARG A 92 18.71 15.38 6.09
C ARG A 92 18.04 15.79 4.79
N GLU A 93 18.81 16.40 3.89
CA GLU A 93 18.30 16.81 2.58
C GLU A 93 17.77 15.61 1.74
N TYR A 94 18.18 14.39 2.12
CA TYR A 94 17.77 13.12 1.53
C TYR A 94 17.16 12.19 2.57
N GLY A 95 16.08 11.50 2.19
CA GLY A 95 15.46 10.39 2.94
C GLY A 95 16.45 9.31 3.38
N LEU A 96 16.05 8.42 4.29
CA LEU A 96 16.82 7.18 4.55
C LEU A 96 16.93 6.31 3.28
N TYR A 97 16.05 6.55 2.29
CA TYR A 97 16.06 5.92 0.98
C TYR A 97 15.94 6.97 -0.12
N ARG A 98 16.75 6.84 -1.18
CA ARG A 98 16.68 7.69 -2.39
C ARG A 98 16.05 6.88 -3.53
N ASP A 99 14.96 7.41 -4.08
CA ASP A 99 14.20 6.80 -5.18
C ASP A 99 14.39 7.65 -6.45
N GLU A 100 15.41 7.29 -7.24
CA GLU A 100 15.78 8.02 -8.47
C GLU A 100 14.66 8.03 -9.50
N HIS A 101 13.85 6.96 -9.55
CA HIS A 101 12.72 6.86 -10.46
C HIS A 101 11.62 7.85 -10.10
N GLN A 102 11.33 8.01 -8.80
CA GLN A 102 10.38 9.01 -8.34
C GLN A 102 10.92 10.43 -8.50
N ASP A 103 12.21 10.66 -8.24
CA ASP A 103 12.86 11.95 -8.45
C ASP A 103 12.76 12.36 -9.94
N PHE A 104 13.06 11.46 -10.86
CA PHE A 104 12.90 11.70 -12.30
C PHE A 104 11.44 11.99 -12.70
N LYS A 105 10.49 11.20 -12.18
CA LYS A 105 9.05 11.43 -12.43
C LYS A 105 8.59 12.79 -11.92
N GLU A 106 9.09 13.24 -10.78
CA GLU A 106 8.78 14.56 -10.20
C GLU A 106 9.34 15.68 -11.05
N GLU A 107 10.59 15.56 -11.51
CA GLU A 107 11.20 16.55 -12.40
C GLU A 107 10.48 16.63 -13.75
N MET A 108 10.12 15.50 -14.34
CA MET A 108 9.34 15.48 -15.59
C MET A 108 7.94 16.09 -15.40
N LYS A 109 7.30 15.92 -14.24
CA LYS A 109 6.03 16.59 -13.92
C LYS A 109 6.23 18.10 -13.78
N ARG A 110 7.31 18.55 -13.16
CA ARG A 110 7.67 19.98 -13.01
C ARG A 110 7.85 20.63 -14.37
N LEU A 111 8.67 20.05 -15.25
CA LEU A 111 8.89 20.55 -16.61
C LEU A 111 7.59 20.57 -17.43
N ARG A 112 6.74 19.54 -17.31
CA ARG A 112 5.42 19.53 -17.96
C ARG A 112 4.52 20.65 -17.48
N LYS A 113 4.55 20.99 -16.18
CA LYS A 113 3.77 22.09 -15.61
C LYS A 113 4.27 23.43 -16.12
N LEU A 114 5.59 23.64 -16.18
CA LEU A 114 6.19 24.85 -16.76
C LEU A 114 5.82 25.05 -18.23
N ARG A 115 5.72 23.95 -19.00
CA ARG A 115 5.25 23.98 -20.39
C ARG A 115 3.73 24.15 -20.53
N GLY A 116 2.98 24.37 -19.44
CA GLY A 116 1.51 24.46 -19.45
C GLY A 116 0.79 23.14 -19.74
N LYS A 117 1.51 22.02 -19.84
CA LYS A 117 0.95 20.66 -20.06
C LYS A 117 0.79 19.89 -18.74
N GLY A 118 0.52 20.63 -17.66
CA GLY A 118 0.20 20.10 -16.34
C GLY A 118 -1.13 19.35 -16.36
N LYS A 119 -1.35 18.47 -15.37
CA LYS A 119 -2.66 17.83 -15.21
C LYS A 119 -3.69 18.90 -14.80
N PRO A 120 -4.83 19.02 -15.49
CA PRO A 120 -5.90 19.94 -15.08
C PRO A 120 -6.45 19.54 -13.70
N LYS A 121 -7.08 20.47 -13.00
CA LYS A 121 -7.79 20.13 -11.76
C LYS A 121 -8.92 19.14 -12.10
N LYS A 122 -9.23 18.26 -11.14
CA LYS A 122 -10.32 17.28 -11.29
C LYS A 122 -11.62 18.05 -11.55
N GLY A 123 -12.32 17.73 -12.64
CA GLY A 123 -13.54 18.43 -13.07
C GLY A 123 -13.33 19.48 -14.16
N GLU A 124 -12.16 20.10 -14.28
CA GLU A 124 -11.87 21.13 -15.30
C GLU A 124 -11.31 20.54 -16.60
N GLY A 125 -11.62 19.28 -16.88
CA GLY A 125 -11.17 18.58 -18.07
C GLY A 125 -11.74 19.20 -19.35
N LYS A 126 -11.16 18.87 -20.50
CA LYS A 126 -11.61 19.38 -21.81
C LYS A 126 -13.11 19.17 -22.07
N ARG A 127 -13.69 18.10 -21.50
CA ARG A 127 -15.12 17.78 -21.62
C ARG A 127 -16.04 18.66 -20.78
N ALA A 128 -15.53 19.33 -19.74
CA ALA A 128 -16.32 20.18 -18.86
C ALA A 128 -16.43 21.64 -19.35
N LYS A 129 -15.74 21.98 -20.44
CA LYS A 129 -15.79 23.31 -21.08
C LYS A 129 -16.72 23.35 -22.30
N LYS A 130 -17.41 22.24 -22.58
CA LYS A 130 -18.39 22.10 -23.65
C LYS A 130 -19.77 22.09 -23.01
#